data_AF-A0A382BSN0-F1
#
_entry.id   AF-A0A382BSN0-F1
#
_cell.length_a   1.000
_cell.length_b   1.000
_cell.length_c   1.000
_cell.angle_alpha   90.00
_cell.angle_beta   90.00
_cell.angle_gamma   90.00
#
_symmetry.space_group_name_H-M   'P 1'
#
loop_
_entity.id
_entity.type
_entity.pdbx_description
1 polymer ?
#
loop_
_entity_poly.entity_id
_entity_poly.type
_entity_poly.pdbx_seq_one_letter_code
_entity_poly.pdbx_strand_id
1 'polypeptide(L)'
;MRQWAGQLALGLAVSFIACQPLGQDSLKGSTSVIESLSFVGREACARCHVEQNDRWQSSHHDRSMQIANAGNVLGNFADTTLEHQGYRIRFFRRDDVFFVETENREGELIEYEVAYTFGVDPLQQYLIAFPNGRYQALDVAWDSRPITQGGQRWFRLQPEALYKPGDPLHWTGIAYTWNAMCADCHSTNFDKNYDASRNRYGSTFAEIDVACEACHGPGSAHLDW
;
A
#
# COMPACT_ATOMS: atom_id res chain seq x y z
N MET A 1 84.76 -33.48 -63.49
CA MET A 1 85.88 -33.89 -62.62
C MET A 1 85.46 -33.73 -61.17
N ARG A 2 85.95 -34.63 -60.33
CA ARG A 2 85.63 -34.91 -58.91
C ARG A 2 85.63 -33.69 -57.95
N GLN A 3 85.03 -33.95 -56.78
CA GLN A 3 85.36 -33.56 -55.37
C GLN A 3 84.18 -32.79 -54.73
N TRP A 4 83.40 -33.31 -53.77
CA TRP A 4 83.66 -33.77 -52.38
C TRP A 4 84.38 -32.76 -51.48
N ALA A 5 83.59 -32.00 -50.72
CA ALA A 5 83.80 -31.46 -49.37
C ALA A 5 82.47 -30.76 -48.99
N GLY A 6 81.91 -30.78 -47.79
CA GLY A 6 82.37 -31.06 -46.45
C GLY A 6 81.37 -30.31 -45.54
N GLN A 7 80.90 -30.96 -44.49
CA GLN A 7 79.75 -30.56 -43.65
C GLN A 7 79.92 -29.20 -42.95
N LEU A 8 78.81 -28.51 -42.72
CA LEU A 8 78.57 -27.68 -41.53
C LEU A 8 77.06 -27.59 -41.30
N ALA A 9 76.55 -28.42 -40.39
CA ALA A 9 75.19 -28.33 -39.89
C ALA A 9 75.17 -27.28 -38.76
N LEU A 10 74.62 -26.09 -39.04
CA LEU A 10 74.22 -25.14 -38.01
C LEU A 10 72.80 -25.51 -37.55
N GLY A 11 72.70 -26.06 -36.35
CA GLY A 11 71.42 -26.26 -35.67
C GLY A 11 70.84 -24.92 -35.24
N LEU A 12 69.75 -24.49 -35.87
CA LEU A 12 68.86 -23.46 -35.35
C LEU A 12 67.86 -24.12 -34.39
N ALA A 13 68.13 -24.01 -33.09
CA ALA A 13 67.16 -24.31 -32.05
C ALA A 13 66.07 -23.23 -32.09
N VAL A 14 64.92 -23.55 -32.66
CA VAL A 14 63.72 -22.72 -32.53
C VAL A 14 63.13 -23.00 -31.15
N SER A 15 63.40 -22.10 -30.20
CA SER A 15 62.69 -22.06 -28.93
C SER A 15 61.22 -21.77 -29.20
N PHE A 16 60.38 -22.81 -29.12
CA PHE A 16 58.95 -22.65 -28.97
C PHE A 16 58.68 -21.98 -27.62
N ILE A 17 58.52 -20.67 -27.63
CA ILE A 17 57.88 -19.95 -26.53
C ILE A 17 56.41 -20.38 -26.56
N ALA A 18 56.10 -21.43 -25.79
CA ALA A 18 54.73 -21.79 -25.49
C ALA A 18 54.13 -20.62 -24.72
N CYS A 19 53.26 -19.86 -25.39
CA CYS A 19 52.38 -18.89 -24.76
C CYS A 19 51.45 -19.69 -23.83
N GLN A 20 51.82 -19.82 -22.56
CA GLN A 20 50.92 -20.36 -21.55
C GLN A 20 49.73 -19.41 -21.45
N PRO A 21 48.49 -19.90 -21.55
CA PRO A 21 47.35 -19.05 -21.29
C PRO A 21 47.47 -18.59 -19.84
N LEU A 22 47.47 -17.27 -19.65
CA LEU A 22 47.35 -16.64 -18.34
C LEU A 22 46.26 -17.39 -17.55
N GLY A 23 46.62 -17.80 -16.33
CA GLY A 23 45.78 -18.60 -15.46
C GLY A 23 44.35 -18.10 -15.49
N GLN A 24 43.43 -18.99 -15.85
CA GLN A 24 42.04 -18.86 -15.47
C GLN A 24 41.99 -19.08 -13.96
N ASP A 25 42.29 -18.04 -13.20
CA ASP A 25 41.77 -17.93 -11.85
C ASP A 25 40.26 -17.99 -12.00
N SER A 26 39.71 -19.17 -11.70
CA SER A 26 38.28 -19.33 -11.50
C SER A 26 37.92 -18.40 -10.36
N LEU A 27 37.48 -17.20 -10.71
CA LEU A 27 36.69 -16.36 -9.83
C LEU A 27 35.47 -17.21 -9.48
N LYS A 28 35.55 -17.91 -8.34
CA LYS A 28 34.39 -18.34 -7.60
C LYS A 28 33.64 -17.05 -7.31
N GLY A 29 32.72 -16.70 -8.19
CA GLY A 29 31.73 -15.68 -7.92
C GLY A 29 31.05 -16.12 -6.65
N SER A 30 31.38 -15.44 -5.54
CA SER A 30 30.55 -15.50 -4.35
C SER A 30 29.18 -15.07 -4.82
N THR A 31 28.28 -16.04 -4.98
CA THR A 31 26.88 -15.75 -5.18
C THR A 31 26.43 -15.19 -3.85
N SER A 32 26.62 -13.89 -3.67
CA SER A 32 25.95 -13.13 -2.62
C SER A 32 24.47 -13.40 -2.85
N VAL A 33 23.92 -14.30 -2.04
CA VAL A 33 22.48 -14.34 -1.84
C VAL A 33 22.21 -12.98 -1.22
N ILE A 34 21.69 -12.04 -2.02
CA ILE A 34 21.09 -10.84 -1.47
C ILE A 34 19.90 -11.38 -0.68
N GLU A 35 20.09 -11.56 0.61
CA GLU A 35 18.99 -11.88 1.51
C GLU A 35 18.01 -10.71 1.41
N SER A 36 16.84 -11.00 0.86
CA SER A 36 15.80 -10.00 0.69
C SER A 36 15.33 -9.56 2.07
N LEU A 37 15.54 -8.29 2.40
CA LEU A 37 15.00 -7.71 3.63
C LEU A 37 13.47 -7.84 3.64
N SER A 38 12.92 -8.19 4.79
CA SER A 38 11.48 -8.38 4.97
C SER A 38 10.93 -7.42 6.03
N PHE A 39 9.66 -7.04 5.85
CA PHE A 39 8.90 -6.28 6.82
C PHE A 39 8.51 -7.20 7.98
N VAL A 40 8.76 -6.76 9.21
CA VAL A 40 8.55 -7.56 10.43
C VAL A 40 7.36 -7.09 11.28
N GLY A 41 6.76 -5.95 10.91
CA GLY A 41 5.61 -5.34 11.55
C GLY A 41 5.94 -4.56 12.82
N ARG A 42 5.11 -3.56 13.15
CA ARG A 42 5.28 -2.68 14.33
C ARG A 42 5.51 -3.42 15.64
N GLU A 43 4.89 -4.59 15.82
CA GLU A 43 4.99 -5.38 17.05
C GLU A 43 6.40 -5.89 17.31
N ALA A 44 7.20 -6.13 16.27
CA ALA A 44 8.61 -6.45 16.44
C ALA A 44 9.40 -5.23 16.95
N CYS A 45 9.10 -4.05 16.42
CA CYS A 45 9.71 -2.79 16.83
C CYS A 45 9.37 -2.44 18.29
N ALA A 46 8.10 -2.59 18.69
CA ALA A 46 7.58 -2.22 20.00
C ALA A 46 8.24 -2.98 21.17
N ARG A 47 8.81 -4.17 20.93
CA ARG A 47 9.50 -4.97 21.95
C ARG A 47 10.75 -4.29 22.52
N CYS A 48 11.45 -3.52 21.70
CA CYS A 48 12.67 -2.79 22.10
C CYS A 48 12.44 -1.27 22.16
N HIS A 49 11.54 -0.73 21.31
CA HIS A 49 11.25 0.69 21.18
C HIS A 49 9.93 1.09 21.82
N VAL A 50 9.77 0.77 23.11
CA VAL A 50 8.51 1.00 23.86
C VAL A 50 8.09 2.46 23.81
N GLU A 51 9.01 3.38 24.13
CA GLU A 51 8.70 4.82 24.19
C GLU A 51 8.29 5.38 22.82
N GLN A 52 8.96 4.97 21.75
CA GLN A 52 8.64 5.42 20.39
C GLN A 52 7.29 4.86 19.93
N ASN A 53 7.06 3.58 20.21
CA ASN A 53 5.78 2.93 19.97
C ASN A 53 4.66 3.66 20.70
N ASP A 54 4.80 3.95 22.00
CA ASP A 54 3.77 4.63 22.79
C ASP A 54 3.42 6.02 22.25
N ARG A 55 4.42 6.75 21.71
CA ARG A 55 4.20 8.06 21.07
C ARG A 55 3.58 7.95 19.68
N TRP A 56 3.89 6.89 18.95
CA TRP A 56 3.35 6.65 17.61
C TRP A 56 1.92 6.10 17.68
N GLN A 57 1.61 5.27 18.67
CA GLN A 57 0.25 4.83 18.97
C GLN A 57 -0.64 6.04 19.21
N SER A 58 -1.86 6.02 18.68
CA SER A 58 -2.81 7.13 18.66
C SER A 58 -2.39 8.36 17.84
N SER A 59 -1.24 8.33 17.14
CA SER A 59 -0.90 9.36 16.17
C SER A 59 -1.86 9.35 14.96
N HIS A 60 -1.75 10.34 14.08
CA HIS A 60 -2.50 10.34 12.83
C HIS A 60 -1.99 9.30 11.83
N HIS A 61 -0.73 8.86 11.98
CA HIS A 61 -0.16 7.79 11.17
C HIS A 61 -0.77 6.43 11.54
N ASP A 62 -0.78 6.09 12.83
CA ASP A 62 -1.46 4.90 13.38
C ASP A 62 -2.96 4.91 13.03
N ARG A 63 -3.60 6.08 13.10
CA ARG A 63 -5.03 6.22 12.82
C ARG A 63 -5.35 6.58 11.37
N SER A 64 -4.40 6.43 10.44
CA SER A 64 -4.64 6.78 9.03
C SER A 64 -5.70 5.88 8.40
N MET A 65 -5.76 4.61 8.81
CA MET A 65 -6.79 3.66 8.42
C MET A 65 -6.94 2.59 9.51
N GLN A 66 -8.17 2.25 9.89
CA GLN A 66 -8.43 1.22 10.91
C GLN A 66 -9.68 0.41 10.55
N ILE A 67 -9.73 -0.86 10.97
CA ILE A 67 -10.96 -1.68 10.87
C ILE A 67 -12.06 -0.98 11.65
N ALA A 68 -13.19 -0.71 10.99
CA ALA A 68 -14.29 0.02 11.61
C ALA A 68 -14.86 -0.76 12.80
N ASN A 69 -14.96 -0.10 13.95
CA ASN A 69 -15.59 -0.63 15.15
C ASN A 69 -16.07 0.51 16.07
N ALA A 70 -16.80 0.17 17.13
CA ALA A 70 -17.37 1.16 18.05
C ALA A 70 -16.34 2.06 18.75
N GLY A 71 -15.07 1.65 18.83
CA GLY A 71 -14.01 2.43 19.45
C GLY A 71 -13.36 3.47 18.54
N ASN A 72 -13.50 3.36 17.21
CA ASN A 72 -12.81 4.24 16.26
C ASN A 72 -13.72 4.94 15.23
N VAL A 73 -14.98 4.55 15.12
CA VAL A 73 -15.98 5.27 14.33
C VAL A 73 -16.39 6.54 15.07
N LEU A 74 -16.00 7.70 14.53
CA LEU A 74 -16.33 9.01 15.09
C LEU A 74 -17.68 9.54 14.60
N GLY A 75 -18.15 9.04 13.45
CA GLY A 75 -19.36 9.50 12.78
C GLY A 75 -20.64 9.09 13.49
N ASN A 76 -21.69 9.89 13.28
CA ASN A 76 -23.01 9.57 13.84
C ASN A 76 -23.75 8.54 12.96
N PHE A 77 -23.66 7.26 13.34
CA PHE A 77 -24.42 6.14 12.76
C PHE A 77 -25.70 5.80 13.56
N ALA A 78 -26.28 6.75 14.29
CA ALA A 78 -27.56 6.59 14.99
C ALA A 78 -28.77 6.82 14.07
N ASP A 79 -28.77 6.15 12.91
CA ASP A 79 -29.80 6.28 11.87
C ASP A 79 -29.98 7.73 11.37
N THR A 80 -28.89 8.31 10.86
CA THR A 80 -28.88 9.68 10.34
C THR A 80 -28.86 9.68 8.82
N THR A 81 -29.46 10.70 8.20
CA THR A 81 -29.45 10.85 6.73
C THR A 81 -28.88 12.20 6.36
N LEU A 82 -27.95 12.22 5.40
CA LEU A 82 -27.51 13.44 4.72
C LEU A 82 -28.18 13.49 3.35
N GLU A 83 -28.93 14.57 3.09
CA GLU A 83 -29.54 14.85 1.80
C GLU A 83 -29.10 16.21 1.27
N HIS A 84 -28.75 16.26 -0.01
CA HIS A 84 -28.37 17.51 -0.66
C HIS A 84 -28.49 17.41 -2.18
N GLN A 85 -29.26 18.30 -2.82
CA GLN A 85 -29.38 18.37 -4.29
C GLN A 85 -29.64 17.01 -4.99
N GLY A 86 -30.51 16.17 -4.42
CA GLY A 86 -30.83 14.85 -4.97
C GLY A 86 -29.87 13.72 -4.57
N TYR A 87 -28.74 14.04 -3.94
CA TYR A 87 -27.93 13.05 -3.24
C TYR A 87 -28.57 12.67 -1.90
N ARG A 88 -28.54 11.38 -1.57
CA ARG A 88 -29.01 10.84 -0.30
C ARG A 88 -28.06 9.72 0.16
N ILE A 89 -27.67 9.78 1.42
CA ILE A 89 -26.95 8.71 2.10
C ILE A 89 -27.47 8.58 3.53
N ARG A 90 -27.76 7.35 3.98
CA ARG A 90 -28.15 7.04 5.35
C ARG A 90 -27.01 6.31 6.06
N PHE A 91 -26.72 6.69 7.30
CA PHE A 91 -25.70 6.09 8.17
C PHE A 91 -26.38 5.45 9.37
N PHE A 92 -26.21 4.14 9.52
CA PHE A 92 -26.84 3.39 10.61
C PHE A 92 -25.95 2.23 11.06
N ARG A 93 -26.27 1.62 12.20
CA ARG A 93 -25.58 0.42 12.68
C ARG A 93 -26.58 -0.69 12.99
N ARG A 94 -26.15 -1.94 12.80
CA ARG A 94 -26.84 -3.13 13.30
C ARG A 94 -25.85 -3.84 14.23
N ASP A 95 -26.19 -3.89 15.52
CA ASP A 95 -25.28 -4.35 16.58
C ASP A 95 -23.96 -3.56 16.57
N ASP A 96 -22.83 -4.26 16.38
CA ASP A 96 -21.47 -3.70 16.34
C ASP A 96 -21.00 -3.35 14.91
N VAL A 97 -21.85 -3.56 13.90
CA VAL A 97 -21.50 -3.37 12.49
C VAL A 97 -22.12 -2.08 11.96
N PHE A 98 -21.31 -1.30 11.23
CA PHE A 98 -21.67 0.00 10.69
C PHE A 98 -22.03 -0.12 9.20
N PHE A 99 -23.11 0.54 8.81
CA PHE A 99 -23.66 0.47 7.46
C PHE A 99 -23.93 1.86 6.89
N VAL A 100 -23.85 1.94 5.57
CA VAL A 100 -24.37 3.07 4.79
C VAL A 100 -25.36 2.59 3.76
N GLU A 101 -26.44 3.32 3.54
CA GLU A 101 -27.34 3.13 2.40
C GLU A 101 -27.13 4.30 1.44
N THR A 102 -26.68 4.02 0.21
CA THR A 102 -26.40 5.04 -0.81
C THR A 102 -26.50 4.44 -2.22
N GLU A 103 -26.45 5.29 -3.24
CA GLU A 103 -26.57 4.92 -4.65
C GLU A 103 -25.39 4.05 -5.11
N ASN A 104 -25.66 2.88 -5.68
CA ASN A 104 -24.64 2.00 -6.27
C ASN A 104 -24.19 2.46 -7.68
N ARG A 105 -23.50 1.60 -8.43
CA ARG A 105 -23.05 1.92 -9.79
C ARG A 105 -24.21 1.91 -10.81
N GLU A 106 -25.33 1.33 -10.46
CA GLU A 106 -26.53 1.16 -11.27
C GLU A 106 -27.58 2.26 -11.00
N GLY A 107 -27.37 3.11 -9.99
CA GLY A 107 -28.34 4.15 -9.60
C GLY A 107 -29.33 3.71 -8.52
N GLU A 108 -29.10 2.55 -7.88
CA GLU A 108 -30.01 1.97 -6.89
C GLU A 108 -29.49 2.23 -5.48
N LEU A 109 -30.38 2.60 -4.56
CA LEU A 109 -30.04 2.70 -3.14
C LEU A 109 -29.86 1.29 -2.56
N ILE A 110 -28.65 0.97 -2.10
CA ILE A 110 -28.37 -0.29 -1.43
C ILE A 110 -27.55 -0.08 -0.17
N GLU A 111 -27.62 -1.05 0.74
CA GLU A 111 -26.84 -1.06 1.98
C GLU A 111 -25.43 -1.64 1.74
N TYR A 112 -24.44 -0.98 2.32
CA TYR A 112 -23.04 -1.38 2.33
C TYR A 112 -22.52 -1.43 3.76
N GLU A 113 -21.79 -2.49 4.08
CA GLU A 113 -21.00 -2.53 5.31
C GLU A 113 -19.77 -1.62 5.19
N VAL A 114 -19.49 -0.87 6.24
CA VAL A 114 -18.28 -0.05 6.37
C VAL A 114 -17.15 -0.95 6.84
N ALA A 115 -16.14 -1.13 5.99
CA ALA A 115 -14.97 -1.96 6.31
C ALA A 115 -13.95 -1.22 7.17
N TYR A 116 -13.70 0.06 6.85
CA TYR A 116 -12.64 0.84 7.48
C TYR A 116 -13.05 2.27 7.77
N THR A 117 -12.52 2.82 8.85
CA THR A 117 -12.39 4.26 9.06
C THR A 117 -11.12 4.76 8.37
N PHE A 118 -11.16 5.95 7.79
CA PHE A 118 -10.05 6.54 7.06
C PHE A 118 -9.83 7.99 7.50
N GLY A 119 -8.70 8.25 8.15
CA GLY A 119 -8.42 9.52 8.83
C GLY A 119 -9.10 9.66 10.20
N VAL A 120 -8.82 10.78 10.87
CA VAL A 120 -9.27 11.04 12.24
C VAL A 120 -9.52 12.52 12.57
N ASP A 121 -8.73 13.45 12.02
CA ASP A 121 -8.88 14.90 12.18
C ASP A 121 -8.30 15.63 10.96
N PRO A 122 -8.94 16.70 10.45
CA PRO A 122 -10.20 17.32 10.92
C PRO A 122 -11.46 16.58 10.47
N LEU A 123 -11.30 15.46 9.76
CA LEU A 123 -12.40 14.67 9.24
C LEU A 123 -12.07 13.18 9.29
N GLN A 124 -13.12 12.36 9.25
CA GLN A 124 -13.03 10.91 9.08
C GLN A 124 -13.94 10.48 7.92
N GLN A 125 -13.36 9.80 6.94
CA GLN A 125 -14.07 9.12 5.87
C GLN A 125 -14.22 7.63 6.19
N TYR A 126 -14.99 6.94 5.35
CA TYR A 126 -15.26 5.51 5.50
C TYR A 126 -15.08 4.80 4.17
N LEU A 127 -14.53 3.59 4.23
CA LEU A 127 -14.25 2.77 3.05
C LEU A 127 -15.20 1.57 2.99
N ILE A 128 -15.73 1.32 1.82
CA ILE A 128 -16.61 0.19 1.51
C ILE A 128 -15.83 -0.88 0.75
N ALA A 129 -15.90 -2.13 1.21
CA ALA A 129 -15.30 -3.27 0.52
C ALA A 129 -16.20 -3.73 -0.64
N PHE A 130 -15.63 -3.84 -1.84
CA PHE A 130 -16.33 -4.36 -3.00
C PHE A 130 -15.86 -5.79 -3.32
N PRO A 131 -16.72 -6.66 -3.88
CA PRO A 131 -16.36 -8.06 -4.18
C PRO A 131 -15.19 -8.23 -5.16
N ASN A 132 -14.79 -7.18 -5.88
CA ASN A 132 -13.67 -7.16 -6.82
C ASN A 132 -12.33 -6.72 -6.20
N GLY A 133 -12.26 -6.65 -4.86
CA GLY A 133 -11.08 -6.26 -4.11
C GLY A 133 -10.82 -4.76 -4.04
N ARG A 134 -11.72 -3.95 -4.62
CA ARG A 134 -11.69 -2.49 -4.43
C ARG A 134 -12.17 -2.14 -3.04
N TYR A 135 -11.52 -1.16 -2.44
CA TYR A 135 -12.08 -0.38 -1.34
C TYR A 135 -12.46 1.00 -1.90
N GLN A 136 -13.74 1.36 -1.80
CA GLN A 136 -14.24 2.65 -2.27
C GLN A 136 -14.36 3.61 -1.10
N ALA A 137 -13.73 4.77 -1.20
CA ALA A 137 -13.95 5.87 -0.28
C ALA A 137 -15.31 6.53 -0.59
N LEU A 138 -16.12 6.77 0.45
CA LEU A 138 -17.31 7.58 0.30
C LEU A 138 -16.93 9.04 0.01
N ASP A 139 -17.77 9.72 -0.75
CA ASP A 139 -17.65 11.16 -1.06
C ASP A 139 -18.22 12.07 0.05
N VAL A 140 -18.53 11.47 1.20
CA VAL A 140 -18.95 12.11 2.44
C VAL A 140 -17.93 11.80 3.53
N ALA A 141 -17.71 12.79 4.40
CA ALA A 141 -16.93 12.63 5.60
C ALA A 141 -17.71 13.10 6.83
N TRP A 142 -17.30 12.60 7.99
CA TRP A 142 -17.64 13.17 9.28
C TRP A 142 -16.64 14.28 9.62
N ASP A 143 -17.13 15.47 9.93
CA ASP A 143 -16.31 16.55 10.49
C ASP A 143 -16.03 16.22 11.96
N SER A 144 -14.82 15.76 12.27
CA SER A 144 -14.47 15.30 13.61
C SER A 144 -14.08 16.43 14.56
N ARG A 145 -14.02 17.67 14.08
CA ARG A 145 -13.72 18.83 14.90
C ARG A 145 -14.80 19.05 15.98
N PRO A 146 -14.49 19.78 17.06
CA PRO A 146 -15.48 20.13 18.08
C PRO A 146 -16.65 20.93 17.51
N ILE A 147 -17.83 20.81 18.13
CA ILE A 147 -19.04 21.59 17.80
C ILE A 147 -18.77 23.10 17.81
N THR A 148 -17.90 23.57 18.72
CA THR A 148 -17.51 24.99 18.82
C THR A 148 -16.76 25.51 17.58
N GLN A 149 -16.26 24.62 16.72
CA GLN A 149 -15.65 24.93 15.43
C GLN A 149 -16.57 24.58 14.24
N GLY A 150 -17.83 24.22 14.50
CA GLY A 150 -18.80 23.81 13.48
C GLY A 150 -18.68 22.36 13.01
N GLY A 151 -17.94 21.52 13.76
CA GLY A 151 -17.80 20.09 13.48
C GLY A 151 -18.93 19.24 14.07
N GLN A 152 -18.67 17.94 14.21
CA GLN A 152 -19.61 16.88 14.60
C GLN A 152 -20.83 16.79 13.65
N ARG A 153 -20.56 16.74 12.35
CA ARG A 153 -21.61 16.63 11.32
C ARG A 153 -21.12 15.92 10.06
N TRP A 154 -22.05 15.30 9.35
CA TRP A 154 -21.83 14.78 8.01
C TRP A 154 -21.76 15.91 6.99
N PHE A 155 -20.85 15.81 6.02
CA PHE A 155 -20.77 16.74 4.91
C PHE A 155 -20.23 16.09 3.63
N ARG A 156 -20.69 16.56 2.47
CA ARG A 156 -20.13 16.19 1.17
C ARG A 156 -18.76 16.83 1.01
N LEU A 157 -17.78 16.07 0.54
CA LEU A 157 -16.46 16.59 0.19
C LEU A 157 -16.52 17.52 -1.02
N GLN A 158 -17.46 17.26 -1.93
CA GLN A 158 -17.73 18.06 -3.12
C GLN A 158 -19.24 18.32 -3.22
N PRO A 159 -19.80 19.28 -2.47
CA PRO A 159 -21.26 19.47 -2.35
C PRO A 159 -21.96 19.83 -3.67
N GLU A 160 -21.26 20.53 -4.57
CA GLU A 160 -21.80 20.94 -5.88
C GLU A 160 -21.56 19.88 -6.98
N ALA A 161 -20.85 18.80 -6.66
CA ALA A 161 -20.54 17.76 -7.63
C ALA A 161 -21.67 16.72 -7.70
N LEU A 162 -22.36 16.72 -8.84
CA LEU A 162 -23.47 15.81 -9.16
C LEU A 162 -23.03 14.75 -10.18
N TYR A 163 -21.92 14.07 -9.89
CA TYR A 163 -21.42 12.98 -10.74
C TYR A 163 -22.40 11.80 -10.69
N LYS A 164 -22.73 11.27 -11.87
CA LYS A 164 -23.65 10.14 -11.99
C LYS A 164 -22.90 8.81 -11.88
N PRO A 165 -23.59 7.71 -11.53
CA PRO A 165 -23.01 6.38 -11.59
C PRO A 165 -22.35 6.09 -12.94
N GLY A 166 -21.14 5.54 -12.90
CA GLY A 166 -20.29 5.31 -14.08
C GLY A 166 -19.29 6.43 -14.39
N ASP A 167 -19.45 7.62 -13.83
CA ASP A 167 -18.45 8.69 -13.90
C ASP A 167 -17.18 8.32 -13.08
N PRO A 168 -15.96 8.55 -13.58
CA PRO A 168 -14.72 8.35 -12.81
C PRO A 168 -14.69 9.04 -11.44
N LEU A 169 -15.40 10.16 -11.29
CA LEU A 169 -15.49 10.98 -10.07
C LEU A 169 -16.75 10.70 -9.23
N HIS A 170 -17.61 9.76 -9.64
CA HIS A 170 -18.62 9.21 -8.73
C HIS A 170 -17.94 8.39 -7.63
N TRP A 171 -18.55 8.24 -6.46
CA TRP A 171 -17.93 7.51 -5.33
C TRP A 171 -17.66 6.03 -5.64
N THR A 172 -18.38 5.43 -6.60
CA THR A 172 -18.10 4.07 -7.13
C THR A 172 -17.08 4.05 -8.29
N GLY A 173 -16.57 5.22 -8.69
CA GLY A 173 -15.60 5.44 -9.74
C GLY A 173 -14.15 5.25 -9.29
N ILE A 174 -13.23 5.28 -10.27
CA ILE A 174 -11.80 5.00 -10.04
C ILE A 174 -11.10 6.05 -9.18
N ALA A 175 -11.55 7.32 -9.23
CA ALA A 175 -10.95 8.39 -8.43
C ALA A 175 -11.22 8.23 -6.92
N TYR A 176 -12.18 7.39 -6.55
CA TYR A 176 -12.52 7.04 -5.18
C TYR A 176 -12.06 5.62 -4.80
N THR A 177 -11.36 4.91 -5.69
CA THR A 177 -10.77 3.60 -5.37
C THR A 177 -9.49 3.78 -4.53
N TRP A 178 -9.56 3.46 -3.24
CA TRP A 178 -8.45 3.55 -2.28
C TRP A 178 -7.20 2.80 -2.76
N ASN A 179 -7.36 1.58 -3.32
CA ASN A 179 -6.24 0.78 -3.81
C ASN A 179 -5.39 1.50 -4.89
N ALA A 180 -6.03 2.38 -5.67
CA ALA A 180 -5.38 3.11 -6.75
C ALA A 180 -4.86 4.48 -6.30
N MET A 181 -5.61 5.15 -5.43
CA MET A 181 -5.46 6.58 -5.15
C MET A 181 -4.81 6.88 -3.79
N CYS A 182 -4.90 5.97 -2.82
CA CYS A 182 -4.62 6.30 -1.42
C CYS A 182 -3.68 5.30 -0.75
N ALA A 183 -3.80 4.01 -1.06
CA ALA A 183 -3.16 2.94 -0.31
C ALA A 183 -1.63 3.07 -0.23
N ASP A 184 -0.98 3.51 -1.30
CA ASP A 184 0.48 3.64 -1.38
C ASP A 184 1.06 4.62 -0.32
N CYS A 185 0.27 5.61 0.10
CA CYS A 185 0.68 6.59 1.10
C CYS A 185 0.04 6.37 2.48
N HIS A 186 -1.03 5.58 2.54
CA HIS A 186 -1.82 5.40 3.76
C HIS A 186 -1.76 3.97 4.33
N SER A 187 -0.81 3.16 3.87
CA SER A 187 -0.51 1.83 4.39
C SER A 187 1.01 1.57 4.33
N THR A 188 1.46 0.43 4.86
CA THR A 188 2.89 0.07 4.90
C THR A 188 3.18 -1.12 3.99
N ASN A 189 4.20 -1.01 3.15
CA ASN A 189 4.61 -2.02 2.16
C ASN A 189 3.45 -2.47 1.26
N PHE A 190 2.82 -1.51 0.58
CA PHE A 190 1.66 -1.76 -0.26
C PHE A 190 2.04 -2.33 -1.62
N ASP A 191 1.42 -3.46 -1.98
CA ASP A 191 1.43 -4.00 -3.32
C ASP A 191 0.03 -3.88 -3.93
N LYS A 192 -0.07 -3.10 -5.02
CA LYS A 192 -1.35 -2.83 -5.66
C LYS A 192 -2.00 -4.08 -6.25
N ASN A 193 -1.21 -4.97 -6.85
CA ASN A 193 -1.66 -6.24 -7.44
C ASN A 193 -2.95 -6.11 -8.29
N TYR A 194 -2.98 -5.13 -9.19
CA TYR A 194 -4.12 -4.94 -10.07
C TYR A 194 -4.05 -5.88 -11.27
N ASP A 195 -5.09 -6.69 -11.44
CA ASP A 195 -5.28 -7.55 -12.61
C ASP A 195 -6.15 -6.85 -13.65
N ALA A 196 -5.51 -6.35 -14.70
CA ALA A 196 -6.19 -5.66 -15.79
C ALA A 196 -7.14 -6.56 -16.60
N SER A 197 -6.84 -7.87 -16.71
CA SER A 197 -7.67 -8.81 -17.46
C SER A 197 -8.99 -9.13 -16.75
N ARG A 198 -8.98 -9.10 -15.41
CA ARG A 198 -10.15 -9.38 -14.55
C ARG A 198 -10.77 -8.13 -13.94
N ASN A 199 -10.15 -6.95 -14.14
CA ASN A 199 -10.55 -5.69 -13.53
C ASN A 199 -10.75 -5.80 -12.00
N ARG A 200 -9.75 -6.39 -11.33
CA ARG A 200 -9.79 -6.73 -9.90
C ARG A 200 -8.49 -6.34 -9.22
N TYR A 201 -8.58 -6.04 -7.92
CA TYR A 201 -7.42 -5.83 -7.07
C TYR A 201 -7.20 -7.05 -6.18
N GLY A 202 -5.96 -7.54 -6.14
CA GLY A 202 -5.48 -8.47 -5.13
C GLY A 202 -4.52 -7.78 -4.17
N SER A 203 -4.81 -6.53 -3.81
CA SER A 203 -3.86 -5.68 -3.08
C SER A 203 -3.49 -6.27 -1.73
N THR A 204 -2.22 -6.12 -1.37
CA THR A 204 -1.68 -6.54 -0.07
C THR A 204 -0.91 -5.39 0.56
N PHE A 205 -0.77 -5.42 1.88
CA PHE A 205 0.08 -4.51 2.66
C PHE A 205 0.66 -5.29 3.83
N ALA A 206 1.82 -4.89 4.34
CA ALA A 206 2.34 -5.44 5.58
C ALA A 206 1.51 -4.93 6.78
N GLU A 207 1.15 -3.66 6.76
CA GLU A 207 0.33 -3.03 7.80
C GLU A 207 -0.67 -2.07 7.18
N ILE A 208 -1.85 -1.98 7.79
CA ILE A 208 -3.02 -1.28 7.21
C ILE A 208 -2.87 0.25 7.16
N ASP A 209 -2.01 0.79 8.01
CA ASP A 209 -1.79 2.22 8.22
C ASP A 209 -0.30 2.59 8.00
N VAL A 210 0.06 3.84 8.31
CA VAL A 210 1.45 4.32 8.21
C VAL A 210 2.24 3.91 9.47
N ALA A 211 2.85 2.73 9.40
CA ALA A 211 3.55 2.11 10.51
C ALA A 211 5.05 2.45 10.53
N CYS A 212 5.79 1.86 11.48
CA CYS A 212 7.21 2.13 11.70
C CYS A 212 8.04 1.93 10.42
N GLU A 213 7.81 0.82 9.73
CA GLU A 213 8.59 0.40 8.56
C GLU A 213 8.23 1.19 7.29
N ALA A 214 7.14 1.98 7.30
CA ALA A 214 6.85 2.91 6.20
C ALA A 214 7.92 4.02 6.08
N CYS A 215 8.50 4.44 7.22
CA CYS A 215 9.58 5.42 7.25
C CYS A 215 10.97 4.79 7.43
N HIS A 216 11.05 3.67 8.17
CA HIS A 216 12.33 3.04 8.53
C HIS A 216 12.74 1.89 7.60
N GLY A 217 11.88 1.49 6.67
CA GLY A 217 12.11 0.35 5.78
C GLY A 217 12.00 -1.01 6.48
N PRO A 218 12.23 -2.11 5.75
CA PRO A 218 12.09 -3.46 6.27
C PRO A 218 13.11 -3.76 7.38
N GLY A 219 12.60 -4.16 8.54
CA GLY A 219 13.36 -4.31 9.79
C GLY A 219 14.03 -5.67 10.00
N SER A 220 13.92 -6.63 9.08
CA SER A 220 14.40 -8.00 9.32
C SER A 220 15.87 -8.09 9.74
N ALA A 221 16.78 -7.39 9.06
CA ALA A 221 18.19 -7.36 9.45
C ALA A 221 18.46 -6.56 10.74
N HIS A 222 17.57 -5.63 11.09
CA HIS A 222 17.70 -4.85 12.32
C HIS A 222 17.42 -5.68 13.57
N LEU A 223 16.58 -6.72 13.47
CA LEU A 223 16.29 -7.63 14.59
C LEU A 223 17.48 -8.51 14.98
N ASP A 224 18.41 -8.74 14.05
CA ASP A 224 19.59 -9.57 14.27
C ASP A 224 20.81 -8.78 14.75
N TRP A 225 20.65 -7.46 15.02
CA TRP A 225 21.74 -6.55 15.36
C TRP A 225 22.24 -6.67 16.81
#